data_AF-W1DS27-F1
#
_entry.id   AF-W1DS27-F1
#
_cell.length_a   1.000
_cell.length_b   1.000
_cell.length_c   1.000
_cell.angle_alpha   90.00
_cell.angle_beta   90.00
_cell.angle_gamma   90.00
#
_symmetry.space_group_name_H-M   'P 1'
#
loop_
_entity.id
_entity.type
_entity.pdbx_description
1 polymer ?
#
loop_
_entity_poly.entity_id
_entity_poly.type
_entity_poly.pdbx_seq_one_letter_code
_entity_poly.pdbx_strand_id
1 'polypeptide(L)'
;MLQVAVQGANAMRDIQFARLALFHGQPDSAKKLTDDAAALLAADDASWAKFVKTDAKAKMIADRYVIINASIALSEDYVATPEKESAIQSANEKLAKGDQKGAIDTLRLAGIGVIENQYLMPLNQTRKAVAQAQELLKAGKYYEANLVLKGAEEGIVVDSEMLVAGN
;
A
#
# COMPACT_ATOMS: atom_id res chain seq x y z
N MET A 1 -4.72 -6.82 13.63
CA MET A 1 -4.83 -7.31 12.24
C MET A 1 -4.49 -6.14 11.32
N LEU A 2 -3.57 -6.33 10.37
CA LEU A 2 -3.14 -5.28 9.43
C LEU A 2 -4.36 -4.84 8.61
N GLN A 3 -4.78 -3.58 8.75
CA GLN A 3 -5.95 -3.02 8.06
C GLN A 3 -5.57 -2.63 6.62
N VAL A 4 -5.18 -3.63 5.82
CA VAL A 4 -4.66 -3.45 4.46
C VAL A 4 -5.68 -3.91 3.42
N ALA A 5 -6.02 -3.03 2.49
CA ALA A 5 -6.88 -3.33 1.36
C ALA A 5 -6.10 -4.00 0.22
N VAL A 6 -5.87 -5.30 0.33
CA VAL A 6 -5.16 -6.10 -0.71
C VAL A 6 -5.81 -5.96 -2.09
N GLN A 7 -7.13 -5.73 -2.15
CA GLN A 7 -7.85 -5.41 -3.39
C GLN A 7 -7.28 -4.18 -4.11
N GLY A 8 -6.91 -3.13 -3.35
CA GLY A 8 -6.27 -1.94 -3.91
C GLY A 8 -4.85 -2.23 -4.40
N ALA A 9 -4.07 -3.06 -3.70
CA ALA A 9 -2.76 -3.50 -4.20
C ALA A 9 -2.86 -4.31 -5.51
N ASN A 10 -3.88 -5.15 -5.65
CA ASN A 10 -4.14 -5.88 -6.88
C ASN A 10 -4.51 -4.92 -8.02
N ALA A 11 -5.38 -3.92 -7.78
CA ALA A 11 -5.70 -2.91 -8.79
C ALA A 11 -4.45 -2.12 -9.26
N MET A 12 -3.57 -1.75 -8.33
CA MET A 12 -2.31 -1.08 -8.68
C MET A 12 -1.34 -1.99 -9.44
N ARG A 13 -1.33 -3.29 -9.15
CA ARG A 13 -0.56 -4.28 -9.93
C ARG A 13 -1.11 -4.43 -11.34
N ASP A 14 -2.44 -4.43 -11.51
CA ASP A 14 -3.07 -4.48 -12.82
C ASP A 14 -2.73 -3.22 -13.64
N ILE A 15 -2.71 -2.04 -13.01
CA ILE A 15 -2.24 -0.78 -13.61
C ILE A 15 -0.77 -0.91 -14.08
N GLN A 16 0.11 -1.44 -13.23
CA GLN A 16 1.52 -1.66 -13.56
C GLN A 16 1.68 -2.58 -14.77
N PHE A 17 0.94 -3.70 -14.79
CA PHE A 17 0.98 -4.66 -15.90
C PHE A 17 0.33 -4.11 -17.17
N ALA A 18 -0.72 -3.30 -17.07
CA ALA A 18 -1.33 -2.65 -18.22
C ALA A 18 -0.32 -1.74 -18.94
N ARG A 19 0.46 -0.96 -18.19
CA ARG A 19 1.53 -0.12 -18.75
C ARG A 19 2.61 -0.95 -19.44
N LEU A 20 3.02 -2.07 -18.83
CA LEU A 20 3.99 -2.98 -19.42
C LEU A 20 3.46 -3.60 -20.73
N ALA A 21 2.20 -4.02 -20.75
CA ALA A 21 1.55 -4.59 -21.93
C ALA A 21 1.48 -3.59 -23.09
N LEU A 22 1.25 -2.29 -22.83
CA LEU A 22 1.25 -1.26 -23.86
C LEU A 22 2.60 -1.17 -24.59
N PHE A 23 3.71 -1.21 -23.85
CA PHE A 23 5.05 -1.15 -24.45
C PHE A 23 5.52 -2.46 -25.09
N HIS A 24 4.86 -3.58 -24.80
CA HIS A 24 5.07 -4.85 -25.50
C HIS A 24 4.16 -5.06 -26.71
N GLY A 25 3.40 -4.03 -27.13
CA GLY A 25 2.49 -4.15 -28.27
C GLY A 25 1.29 -5.05 -28.00
N GLN A 26 0.83 -5.13 -26.74
CA GLN A 26 -0.30 -5.93 -26.30
C GLN A 26 -1.48 -5.05 -25.81
N PRO A 27 -2.08 -4.21 -26.68
CA PRO A 27 -3.12 -3.26 -26.27
C PRO A 27 -4.38 -3.95 -25.73
N ASP A 28 -4.72 -5.15 -26.22
CA ASP A 28 -5.86 -5.92 -25.72
C ASP A 28 -5.65 -6.39 -24.28
N SER A 29 -4.42 -6.81 -23.96
CA SER A 29 -4.04 -7.17 -22.59
C SER A 29 -4.07 -5.95 -21.67
N ALA A 30 -3.55 -4.81 -22.14
CA ALA A 30 -3.59 -3.56 -21.39
C ALA A 30 -5.04 -3.11 -21.11
N LYS A 31 -5.93 -3.25 -22.10
CA LYS A 31 -7.36 -2.97 -21.91
C LYS A 31 -7.98 -3.87 -20.84
N LYS A 32 -7.74 -5.19 -20.93
CA LYS A 32 -8.27 -6.15 -19.95
C LYS A 32 -7.80 -5.84 -18.53
N LEU A 33 -6.49 -5.61 -18.35
CA LEU A 33 -5.91 -5.26 -17.05
C LEU A 33 -6.46 -3.94 -16.50
N THR A 34 -6.66 -2.94 -17.37
CA THR A 34 -7.26 -1.66 -16.96
C THR A 34 -8.73 -1.84 -16.56
N ASP A 35 -9.48 -2.71 -17.26
CA ASP A 35 -10.87 -3.05 -16.91
C ASP A 35 -10.95 -3.83 -15.58
N ASP A 36 -10.03 -4.78 -15.35
CA ASP A 36 -9.93 -5.53 -14.10
C ASP A 36 -9.62 -4.59 -12.92
N ALA A 37 -8.68 -3.64 -13.10
CA ALA A 37 -8.40 -2.60 -12.11
C ALA A 37 -9.63 -1.73 -11.83
N ALA A 38 -10.38 -1.34 -12.86
CA ALA A 38 -11.61 -0.57 -12.71
C ALA A 38 -12.67 -1.32 -11.89
N ALA A 39 -12.84 -2.62 -12.18
CA ALA A 39 -13.78 -3.48 -11.46
C ALA A 39 -13.39 -3.64 -9.97
N LEU A 40 -12.11 -3.83 -9.68
CA LEU A 40 -11.60 -3.87 -8.31
C LEU A 40 -11.84 -2.54 -7.58
N LEU A 41 -11.64 -1.40 -8.25
CA LEU A 41 -11.86 -0.09 -7.64
C LEU A 41 -13.34 0.28 -7.49
N ALA A 42 -14.24 -0.37 -8.25
CA ALA A 42 -15.67 -0.09 -8.24
C ALA A 42 -16.41 -0.61 -6.99
N ALA A 43 -15.75 -1.38 -6.11
CA ALA A 43 -16.34 -1.78 -4.84
C ALA A 43 -16.82 -0.56 -4.04
N ASP A 44 -17.94 -0.71 -3.33
CA ASP A 44 -18.63 0.42 -2.70
C ASP A 44 -17.79 1.12 -1.62
N ASP A 45 -18.14 2.36 -1.31
CA ASP A 45 -17.38 3.18 -0.37
C ASP A 45 -17.38 2.62 1.06
N ALA A 46 -18.39 1.85 1.46
CA ALA A 46 -18.46 1.22 2.76
C ALA A 46 -17.42 0.09 2.90
N SER A 47 -17.16 -0.66 1.82
CA SER A 47 -16.14 -1.71 1.77
C SER A 47 -14.72 -1.16 1.95
N TRP A 48 -14.47 0.05 1.48
CA TRP A 48 -13.19 0.75 1.61
C TRP A 48 -13.00 1.46 2.95
N ALA A 49 -14.09 1.86 3.63
CA ALA A 49 -14.05 2.72 4.81
C ALA A 49 -13.14 2.19 5.93
N LYS A 50 -13.14 0.87 6.15
CA LYS A 50 -12.29 0.20 7.17
C LYS A 50 -10.78 0.23 6.87
N PHE A 51 -10.40 0.64 5.67
CA PHE A 51 -9.00 0.72 5.22
C PHE A 51 -8.55 2.15 4.97
N VAL A 52 -9.45 3.13 5.17
CA VAL A 52 -9.12 4.55 4.99
C VAL A 52 -8.26 5.00 6.17
N LYS A 53 -7.08 5.54 5.86
CA LYS A 53 -6.23 6.22 6.82
C LYS A 53 -6.82 7.60 7.13
N THR A 54 -7.50 7.71 8.26
CA THR A 54 -8.23 8.92 8.67
C THR A 54 -7.30 10.06 9.09
N ASP A 55 -6.10 9.74 9.57
CA ASP A 55 -5.09 10.65 10.10
C ASP A 55 -3.88 10.86 9.16
N ALA A 56 -4.01 10.48 7.89
CA ALA A 56 -2.96 10.67 6.88
C ALA A 56 -2.51 12.13 6.80
N LYS A 57 -1.23 12.39 7.14
CA LYS A 57 -0.66 13.75 7.21
C LYS A 57 -0.21 14.27 5.85
N ALA A 58 0.39 13.40 5.04
CA ALA A 58 0.85 13.73 3.70
C ALA A 58 -0.24 13.36 2.68
N LYS A 59 -0.99 14.36 2.23
CA LYS A 59 -1.98 14.22 1.15
C LYS A 59 -1.57 15.10 -0.02
N MET A 60 -1.48 14.50 -1.21
CA MET A 60 -1.26 15.26 -2.46
C MET A 60 -2.51 15.99 -2.91
N ILE A 61 -3.68 15.43 -2.59
CA ILE A 61 -5.00 15.94 -2.96
C ILE A 61 -6.02 15.70 -1.84
N ALA A 62 -7.12 16.44 -1.86
CA ALA A 62 -8.25 16.19 -0.97
C ALA A 62 -9.01 14.92 -1.43
N ASP A 63 -8.63 13.76 -0.88
CA ASP A 63 -9.24 12.46 -1.17
C ASP A 63 -9.20 11.53 0.06
N ARG A 64 -9.85 10.37 -0.05
CA ARG A 64 -9.75 9.25 0.88
C ARG A 64 -8.54 8.40 0.53
N TYR A 65 -7.57 8.40 1.43
CA TYR A 65 -6.35 7.61 1.30
C TYR A 65 -6.57 6.25 1.93
N VAL A 66 -6.50 5.20 1.11
CA VAL A 66 -6.70 3.81 1.51
C VAL A 66 -5.34 3.15 1.69
N ILE A 67 -5.12 2.47 2.81
CA ILE A 67 -3.93 1.63 3.03
C ILE A 67 -4.06 0.39 2.14
N ILE A 68 -3.34 0.36 1.03
CA ILE A 68 -3.42 -0.74 0.06
C ILE A 68 -2.31 -1.77 0.23
N ASN A 69 -1.21 -1.39 0.86
CA ASN A 69 -0.09 -2.28 1.18
C ASN A 69 0.61 -1.81 2.45
N ALA A 70 1.32 -2.72 3.11
CA ALA A 70 2.14 -2.41 4.28
C ALA A 70 3.39 -3.30 4.30
N SER A 71 4.49 -2.77 4.86
CA SER A 71 5.74 -3.50 5.04
C SER A 71 6.42 -3.08 6.33
N ILE A 72 7.22 -3.96 6.90
CA ILE A 72 7.99 -3.67 8.11
C ILE A 72 9.32 -3.02 7.71
N ALA A 73 9.65 -1.90 8.34
CA ALA A 73 11.01 -1.37 8.37
C ALA A 73 11.64 -1.69 9.73
N LEU A 74 12.78 -2.36 9.69
CA LEU A 74 13.54 -2.81 10.85
C LEU A 74 14.92 -2.16 10.85
N SER A 75 15.36 -1.69 12.01
CA SER A 75 16.67 -1.07 12.19
C SER A 75 17.31 -1.60 13.47
N GLU A 76 18.52 -2.17 13.32
CA GLU A 76 19.37 -2.62 14.41
C GLU A 76 20.84 -2.60 13.95
N ASP A 77 21.76 -2.89 14.87
CA ASP A 77 23.22 -2.95 14.60
C ASP A 77 23.72 -4.32 14.13
N TYR A 78 22.86 -5.35 14.14
CA TYR A 78 23.21 -6.77 13.86
C TYR A 78 24.33 -7.35 14.73
N VAL A 79 24.66 -6.71 15.85
CA VAL A 79 25.61 -7.24 16.83
C VAL A 79 24.82 -8.05 17.86
N ALA A 80 25.24 -9.29 18.09
CA ALA A 80 24.64 -10.14 19.11
C ALA A 80 25.18 -9.78 20.50
N THR A 81 24.29 -9.59 21.47
CA THR A 81 24.63 -9.47 22.89
C THR A 81 23.65 -10.30 23.72
N PRO A 82 24.03 -10.80 24.90
CA PRO A 82 23.11 -11.52 25.79
C PRO A 82 21.83 -10.72 26.10
N GLU A 83 21.94 -9.40 26.21
CA GLU A 83 20.81 -8.51 26.45
C GLU A 83 19.85 -8.48 25.24
N LYS A 84 20.38 -8.38 24.01
CA LYS A 84 19.56 -8.41 22.79
C LYS A 84 18.90 -9.78 22.58
N GLU A 85 19.62 -10.87 22.83
CA GLU A 85 19.06 -12.23 22.74
C GLU A 85 17.89 -12.43 23.71
N SER A 86 18.06 -12.02 24.97
CA SER A 86 17.00 -12.06 25.99
C SER A 86 15.80 -11.19 25.61
N ALA A 87 16.04 -9.99 25.08
CA ALA A 87 14.98 -9.10 24.61
C ALA A 87 14.19 -9.70 23.43
N ILE A 88 14.87 -10.31 22.45
CA ILE A 88 14.24 -10.99 21.32
C ILE A 88 13.40 -12.18 21.82
N GLN A 89 13.92 -12.99 22.74
CA GLN A 89 13.16 -14.10 23.33
C GLN A 89 11.90 -13.58 24.03
N SER A 90 12.02 -12.55 24.85
CA SER A 90 10.87 -11.95 25.55
C SER A 90 9.86 -11.33 24.58
N ALA A 91 10.32 -10.69 23.50
CA ALA A 91 9.45 -10.16 22.46
C ALA A 91 8.67 -11.28 21.75
N ASN A 92 9.32 -12.41 21.42
CA ASN A 92 8.67 -13.57 20.83
C ASN A 92 7.57 -14.15 21.74
N GLU A 93 7.84 -14.26 23.05
CA GLU A 93 6.84 -14.71 24.03
C GLU A 93 5.63 -13.78 24.11
N LYS A 94 5.84 -12.47 23.99
CA LYS A 94 4.77 -11.46 23.97
C LYS A 94 3.96 -11.55 22.67
N LEU A 95 4.61 -11.66 21.51
CA LEU A 95 3.96 -11.86 20.22
C LEU A 95 3.10 -13.13 20.21
N ALA A 96 3.60 -14.24 20.76
CA ALA A 96 2.86 -15.50 20.87
C ALA A 96 1.56 -15.37 21.68
N LYS A 97 1.48 -14.39 22.58
CA LYS A 97 0.31 -14.06 23.40
C LYS A 97 -0.57 -12.96 22.79
N GLY A 98 -0.22 -12.43 21.61
CA GLY A 98 -0.89 -11.31 20.98
C GLY A 98 -0.54 -9.93 21.56
N ASP A 99 0.44 -9.86 22.46
CA ASP A 99 0.94 -8.61 23.05
C ASP A 99 1.93 -7.91 22.10
N GLN A 100 1.39 -7.39 21.00
CA GLN A 100 2.17 -6.66 20.00
C GLN A 100 2.83 -5.42 20.61
N LYS A 101 2.12 -4.68 21.47
CA LYS A 101 2.64 -3.47 22.10
C LYS A 101 3.85 -3.77 22.97
N GLY A 102 3.72 -4.72 23.89
CA GLY A 102 4.82 -5.08 24.77
C GLY A 102 6.00 -5.67 24.00
N ALA A 103 5.76 -6.42 22.92
CA ALA A 103 6.84 -6.93 22.07
C ALA A 103 7.64 -5.80 21.40
N ILE A 104 6.96 -4.85 20.75
CA ILE A 104 7.62 -3.72 20.07
C ILE A 104 8.36 -2.83 21.08
N ASP A 105 7.77 -2.56 22.26
CA ASP A 105 8.44 -1.81 23.31
C ASP A 105 9.69 -2.54 23.84
N THR A 106 9.65 -3.87 23.95
CA THR A 106 10.81 -4.69 24.36
C THR A 106 11.94 -4.62 23.34
N LEU A 107 11.61 -4.76 22.05
CA LEU A 107 12.59 -4.66 20.95
C LEU A 107 13.22 -3.27 20.91
N ARG A 108 12.41 -2.21 21.04
CA ARG A 108 12.89 -0.82 21.04
C ARG A 108 13.88 -0.54 22.16
N LEU A 109 13.62 -1.04 23.37
CA LEU A 109 14.53 -0.88 24.52
C LEU A 109 15.87 -1.61 24.32
N ALA A 110 15.90 -2.65 23.48
CA ALA A 110 17.11 -3.38 23.10
C ALA A 110 17.80 -2.82 21.84
N GLY A 111 17.42 -1.62 21.39
CA GLY A 111 18.00 -1.00 20.20
C GLY A 111 17.50 -1.56 18.86
N ILE A 112 16.40 -2.33 18.86
CA ILE A 112 15.76 -2.86 17.66
C ILE A 112 14.53 -2.00 17.35
N GLY A 113 14.67 -1.08 16.39
CA GLY A 113 13.59 -0.26 15.88
C GLY A 113 12.72 -1.02 14.89
N VAL A 114 11.40 -0.98 15.08
CA VAL A 114 10.42 -1.60 14.18
C VAL A 114 9.30 -0.60 13.88
N ILE A 115 9.12 -0.27 12.61
CA ILE A 115 8.05 0.60 12.10
C ILE A 115 7.32 -0.07 10.94
N GLU A 116 6.13 0.43 10.62
CA GLU A 116 5.33 0.01 9.48
C GLU A 116 5.35 1.12 8.41
N ASN A 117 5.79 0.77 7.20
CA ASN A 117 5.59 1.60 6.02
C ASN A 117 4.26 1.24 5.38
N GLN A 118 3.37 2.21 5.24
CA GLN A 118 2.04 2.09 4.64
C GLN A 118 2.04 2.73 3.25
N TYR A 119 1.40 2.07 2.29
CA TYR A 119 1.21 2.59 0.92
C TYR A 119 -0.23 3.03 0.75
N LEU A 120 -0.42 4.32 0.49
CA LEU A 120 -1.69 4.99 0.56
C LEU A 120 -2.17 5.39 -0.84
N MET A 121 -3.30 4.82 -1.26
CA MET A 121 -3.93 5.10 -2.56
C MET A 121 -5.05 6.13 -2.42
N PRO A 122 -5.03 7.25 -3.17
CA PRO A 122 -6.15 8.18 -3.22
C PRO A 122 -7.29 7.60 -4.06
N LEU A 123 -8.35 7.13 -3.40
CA LEU A 123 -9.34 6.25 -4.01
C LEU A 123 -10.08 6.88 -5.21
N ASN A 124 -10.61 8.09 -5.06
CA ASN A 124 -11.42 8.71 -6.12
C ASN A 124 -10.55 9.17 -7.30
N GLN A 125 -9.35 9.68 -7.01
CA GLN A 125 -8.40 10.06 -8.04
C GLN A 125 -7.91 8.86 -8.84
N THR A 126 -7.65 7.72 -8.18
CA THR A 126 -7.25 6.48 -8.86
C THR A 126 -8.38 5.97 -9.76
N ARG A 127 -9.62 5.96 -9.26
CA ARG A 127 -10.82 5.65 -10.07
C ARG A 127 -10.91 6.53 -11.32
N LYS A 128 -10.72 7.84 -11.17
CA LYS A 128 -10.75 8.80 -12.27
C LYS A 128 -9.66 8.55 -13.30
N ALA A 129 -8.43 8.28 -12.85
CA ALA A 129 -7.30 8.00 -13.72
C ALA A 129 -7.51 6.70 -14.52
N VAL A 130 -7.99 5.64 -13.88
CA VAL A 130 -8.32 4.38 -14.56
C VAL A 130 -9.42 4.58 -15.60
N ALA A 131 -10.51 5.28 -15.25
CA ALA A 131 -11.58 5.59 -16.20
C ALA A 131 -11.09 6.42 -17.40
N GLN A 132 -10.24 7.42 -17.15
CA GLN A 132 -9.63 8.21 -18.22
C GLN A 132 -8.71 7.36 -19.12
N ALA A 133 -7.93 6.45 -18.53
CA ALA A 133 -7.10 5.52 -19.29
C ALA A 133 -7.95 4.59 -20.16
N GLN A 134 -9.08 4.07 -19.65
CA GLN A 134 -10.02 3.25 -20.44
C GLN A 134 -10.49 3.99 -21.71
N GLU A 135 -10.85 5.27 -21.59
CA GLU A 135 -11.27 6.08 -22.76
C GLU A 135 -10.11 6.33 -23.75
N LEU A 136 -8.90 6.57 -23.25
CA LEU A 136 -7.72 6.74 -24.10
C LEU A 136 -7.35 5.45 -24.84
N LEU A 137 -7.44 4.30 -24.17
CA LEU A 137 -7.22 2.98 -24.79
C LEU A 137 -8.24 2.71 -25.90
N LYS A 138 -9.52 3.03 -25.68
CA LYS A 138 -10.57 2.93 -26.72
C LYS A 138 -10.26 3.82 -27.92
N ALA A 139 -9.68 5.00 -27.69
CA ALA A 139 -9.27 5.93 -28.73
C ALA A 139 -7.93 5.60 -29.41
N GLY A 140 -7.28 4.48 -29.06
CA GLY A 140 -5.95 4.10 -29.58
C GLY A 140 -4.81 4.99 -29.08
N LYS A 141 -5.05 5.82 -28.06
CA LYS A 141 -4.07 6.74 -27.46
C LYS A 141 -3.26 6.04 -26.38
N TYR A 142 -2.48 5.04 -26.80
CA TYR A 142 -1.78 4.12 -25.90
C TYR A 142 -0.74 4.81 -25.03
N TYR A 143 0.01 5.76 -25.60
CA TYR A 143 1.05 6.47 -24.86
C TYR A 143 0.45 7.38 -23.79
N GLU A 144 -0.61 8.11 -24.13
CA GLU A 144 -1.34 8.97 -23.21
C GLU A 144 -2.03 8.16 -22.11
N ALA A 145 -2.63 7.00 -22.45
CA ALA A 145 -3.17 6.08 -21.46
C ALA A 145 -2.09 5.63 -20.47
N ASN A 146 -0.90 5.27 -20.96
CA ASN A 146 0.24 4.93 -20.10
C ASN A 146 0.64 6.08 -19.16
N LEU A 147 0.65 7.34 -19.63
CA LEU A 147 1.00 8.48 -18.78
C LEU A 147 -0.06 8.73 -17.70
N VAL A 148 -1.35 8.55 -18.01
CA VAL A 148 -2.42 8.63 -17.01
C VAL A 148 -2.29 7.53 -15.96
N LEU A 149 -2.02 6.29 -16.39
CA LEU A 149 -1.78 5.16 -15.49
C LEU A 149 -0.52 5.37 -14.63
N LYS A 150 0.55 5.94 -15.19
CA LYS A 150 1.74 6.36 -14.43
C LYS A 150 1.39 7.41 -13.38
N GLY A 151 0.52 8.38 -13.71
CA GLY A 151 0.03 9.36 -12.75
C GLY A 151 -0.77 8.74 -11.59
N ALA A 152 -1.49 7.64 -11.83
CA ALA A 152 -2.12 6.87 -10.75
C ALA A 152 -1.08 6.18 -9.84
N GLU A 153 -0.01 5.61 -10.38
CA GLU A 153 1.09 5.06 -9.58
C GLU A 153 1.81 6.13 -8.76
N GLU A 154 2.08 7.30 -9.36
CA GLU A 154 2.72 8.44 -8.67
C GLU A 154 1.81 9.09 -7.62
N GLY A 155 0.51 8.81 -7.65
CA GLY A 155 -0.43 9.22 -6.62
C GLY A 155 -0.34 8.40 -5.34
N ILE A 156 0.37 7.27 -5.34
CA ILE A 156 0.59 6.46 -4.14
C ILE A 156 1.55 7.19 -3.20
N VAL A 157 1.08 7.47 -1.99
CA VAL A 157 1.88 8.08 -0.93
C VAL A 157 2.44 7.00 -0.02
N VAL A 158 3.72 7.10 0.33
CA VAL A 158 4.31 6.27 1.38
C VAL A 158 4.28 7.05 2.70
N ASP A 159 3.73 6.44 3.74
CA ASP A 159 3.75 6.96 5.10
C ASP A 159 4.40 5.93 6.03
N SER A 160 5.02 6.38 7.12
CA SER A 160 5.73 5.51 8.06
C SER A 160 5.21 5.76 9.47
N GLU A 161 4.74 4.71 10.13
CA GLU A 161 4.18 4.78 11.48
C GLU A 161 4.82 3.77 12.42
N MET A 162 4.86 4.11 13.70
CA MET A 162 5.16 3.11 14.72
C MET A 162 4.03 2.08 14.78
N LEU A 163 4.37 0.79 14.81
CA LEU A 163 3.42 -0.34 14.93
C LEU A 163 2.51 -0.29 16.17
N VAL A 164 2.67 0.71 17.03
CA VAL A 164 2.03 0.82 18.35
C VAL A 164 1.31 2.15 18.57
N ALA A 165 1.12 2.97 17.53
CA ALA A 165 0.32 4.18 17.63
C ALA A 165 -1.15 3.90 17.26
N GLY A 166 -1.88 3.28 18.18
CA GLY A 166 -3.33 3.13 18.10
C GLY A 166 -3.89 2.81 19.48
N ASN A 167 -4.35 3.84 20.19
CA ASN A 167 -5.27 3.68 21.31
C ASN A 167 -6.65 3.27 20.79
#